data_AF-A0A6L3XSZ6-F1
#
_entry.id   AF-A0A6L3XSZ6-F1
#
_cell.length_a   1.000
_cell.length_b   1.000
_cell.length_c   1.000
_cell.angle_alpha   90.00
_cell.angle_beta   90.00
_cell.angle_gamma   90.00
#
_symmetry.space_group_name_H-M   'P 1'
#
loop_
_entity.id
_entity.type
_entity.pdbx_description
1 polymer ?
#
loop_
_entity_poly.entity_id
_entity_poly.type
_entity_poly.pdbx_seq_one_letter_code
_entity_poly.pdbx_strand_id
1 'polypeptide(L)'
;TFYQHPLDQTALALSDVVSYHAYTNTGRMTAIIQQLQALGRPIFCTEWLARHVGGTIEEQLPLMYMAKVAPYQWGLVRGKTQTWLPWPVVMKESTDYCRLWFHDVFEENGIPFSRAEIALMKKLRKIAPNPQG
;
A
#
# COMPACT_ATOMS: atom_id res chain seq x y z
N THR A 1 13.08 -14.96 -1.48
CA THR A 1 11.72 -15.46 -1.78
C THR A 1 10.83 -15.24 -0.58
N PHE A 2 9.63 -14.71 -0.79
CA PHE A 2 8.63 -14.39 0.23
C PHE A 2 7.66 -15.57 0.46
N TYR A 3 6.79 -15.48 1.49
CA TYR A 3 5.68 -16.43 1.72
C TYR A 3 6.10 -17.89 1.84
N GLN A 4 7.22 -18.20 2.48
CA GLN A 4 7.75 -19.58 2.54
C GLN A 4 7.08 -20.43 3.63
N HIS A 5 6.29 -19.83 4.52
CA HIS A 5 5.62 -20.59 5.57
C HIS A 5 4.57 -21.53 4.93
N PRO A 6 4.38 -22.76 5.44
CA PRO A 6 3.40 -23.70 4.87
C PRO A 6 1.98 -23.14 4.77
N LEU A 7 1.58 -22.29 5.73
CA LEU A 7 0.27 -21.61 5.68
C LEU A 7 0.19 -20.59 4.55
N ASP A 8 1.26 -19.83 4.29
CA ASP A 8 1.28 -18.88 3.18
C ASP A 8 1.17 -19.63 1.85
N GLN A 9 1.96 -20.70 1.69
CA GLN A 9 1.90 -21.55 0.49
C GLN A 9 0.51 -22.15 0.28
N THR A 10 -0.12 -22.62 1.36
CA THR A 10 -1.50 -23.14 1.32
C THR A 10 -2.48 -22.05 0.91
N ALA A 11 -2.40 -20.85 1.51
CA ALA A 11 -3.25 -19.72 1.16
C ALA A 11 -3.06 -19.33 -0.32
N LEU A 12 -1.82 -19.24 -0.80
CA LEU A 12 -1.50 -18.95 -2.20
C LEU A 12 -2.07 -20.01 -3.14
N ALA A 13 -1.95 -21.29 -2.80
CA ALA A 13 -2.44 -22.40 -3.63
C ALA A 13 -3.98 -22.44 -3.71
N LEU A 14 -4.67 -22.14 -2.60
CA LEU A 14 -6.12 -22.29 -2.47
C LEU A 14 -6.92 -21.01 -2.77
N SER A 15 -6.27 -19.87 -3.02
CA SER A 15 -6.99 -18.60 -3.27
C SER A 15 -7.17 -18.30 -4.76
N ASP A 16 -8.42 -18.14 -5.21
CA ASP A 16 -8.71 -17.69 -6.59
C ASP A 16 -8.23 -16.26 -6.87
N VAL A 17 -8.26 -15.41 -5.83
CA VAL A 17 -7.68 -14.07 -5.82
C VAL A 17 -6.65 -14.01 -4.71
N VAL A 18 -5.41 -13.68 -5.06
CA VAL A 18 -4.33 -13.56 -4.09
C VAL A 18 -4.39 -12.18 -3.44
N SER A 19 -4.56 -12.14 -2.13
CA SER A 19 -4.44 -10.88 -1.36
C SER A 19 -3.19 -10.90 -0.49
N TYR A 20 -2.58 -9.73 -0.30
CA TYR A 20 -1.41 -9.57 0.55
C TYR A 20 -1.34 -8.18 1.18
N HIS A 21 -0.70 -8.09 2.35
CA HIS A 21 -0.39 -6.83 3.01
C HIS A 21 1.10 -6.55 2.85
N ALA A 22 1.47 -5.30 2.57
CA ALA A 22 2.86 -4.93 2.39
C ALA A 22 3.15 -3.51 2.88
N TYR A 23 3.64 -3.43 4.12
CA TYR A 23 4.23 -2.23 4.69
C TYR A 23 5.75 -2.28 4.54
N THR A 24 6.23 -1.93 3.35
CA THR A 24 7.66 -2.02 3.01
C THR A 24 8.05 -0.99 1.96
N ASN A 25 9.35 -0.89 1.66
CA ASN A 25 9.85 -0.01 0.62
C ASN A 25 9.51 -0.52 -0.80
N THR A 26 9.56 0.39 -1.78
CA THR A 26 9.21 0.12 -3.18
C THR A 26 10.00 -1.04 -3.80
N GLY A 27 11.28 -1.20 -3.46
CA GLY A 27 12.10 -2.30 -3.97
C GLY A 27 11.60 -3.68 -3.51
N ARG A 28 11.28 -3.82 -2.22
CA ARG A 28 10.73 -5.08 -1.67
C ARG A 28 9.31 -5.33 -2.16
N MET A 29 8.48 -4.28 -2.28
CA MET A 29 7.14 -4.36 -2.87
C MET A 29 7.21 -4.93 -4.30
N THR A 30 8.16 -4.45 -5.12
CA THR A 30 8.37 -4.92 -6.49
C THR A 30 8.68 -6.41 -6.52
N ALA A 31 9.58 -6.87 -5.66
CA ALA A 31 9.96 -8.29 -5.58
C ALA A 31 8.79 -9.18 -5.09
N ILE A 32 7.96 -8.69 -4.17
CA ILE A 32 6.73 -9.36 -3.73
C ILE A 32 5.76 -9.53 -4.91
N ILE A 33 5.47 -8.43 -5.62
CA ILE A 33 4.56 -8.42 -6.77
C ILE A 33 5.05 -9.40 -7.85
N GLN A 34 6.33 -9.37 -8.20
CA GLN A 34 6.92 -10.28 -9.20
C GLN A 34 6.74 -11.75 -8.82
N GLN A 35 6.95 -12.11 -7.54
CA GLN A 35 6.73 -13.47 -7.08
C GLN A 35 5.25 -13.87 -7.19
N LEU A 36 4.33 -13.00 -6.77
CA LEU A 36 2.90 -13.32 -6.79
C LEU A 36 2.33 -13.37 -8.21
N GLN A 37 2.84 -12.55 -9.14
CA GLN A 37 2.45 -12.58 -10.55
C GLN A 37 2.74 -13.92 -11.23
N ALA A 38 3.74 -14.66 -10.78
CA ALA A 38 4.04 -16.00 -11.29
C ALA A 38 2.90 -17.01 -11.05
N LEU A 39 1.97 -16.72 -10.14
CA LEU A 39 0.79 -17.56 -9.88
C LEU A 39 -0.30 -17.44 -10.95
N GLY A 40 -0.24 -16.41 -11.81
CA GLY A 40 -1.22 -16.19 -12.88
C GLY A 40 -2.64 -15.86 -12.38
N ARG A 41 -2.79 -15.40 -11.13
CA ARG A 41 -4.07 -15.04 -10.50
C ARG A 41 -4.18 -13.54 -10.27
N PRO A 42 -5.39 -12.96 -10.16
CA PRO A 42 -5.58 -11.57 -9.76
C PRO A 42 -4.95 -11.29 -8.39
N ILE A 43 -4.33 -10.11 -8.23
CA ILE A 43 -3.56 -9.75 -7.03
C ILE A 43 -4.11 -8.47 -6.41
N PHE A 44 -4.41 -8.53 -5.12
CA PHE A 44 -4.95 -7.43 -4.33
C PHE A 44 -3.95 -7.09 -3.22
N CYS A 45 -3.48 -5.85 -3.15
CA CYS A 45 -2.71 -5.37 -2.00
C CYS A 45 -3.70 -4.73 -1.03
N THR A 46 -4.20 -5.51 -0.06
CA THR A 46 -5.33 -5.08 0.76
C THR A 46 -4.95 -4.13 1.89
N GLU A 47 -3.65 -4.04 2.20
CA GLU A 47 -3.09 -3.03 3.10
C GLU A 47 -1.67 -2.66 2.65
N TRP A 48 -1.39 -1.37 2.61
CA TRP A 48 -0.09 -0.80 2.22
C TRP A 48 0.05 0.62 2.75
N LEU A 49 1.08 1.32 2.26
CA LEU A 49 1.52 2.66 2.64
C LEU A 49 2.12 2.67 4.04
N ALA A 50 3.42 2.94 4.13
CA ALA A 50 4.10 3.13 5.40
C ALA A 50 5.29 4.04 5.13
N ARG A 51 5.04 5.35 5.20
CA ARG A 51 6.00 6.34 4.68
C ARG A 51 7.36 6.27 5.38
N HIS A 52 7.38 6.02 6.69
CA HIS A 52 8.62 5.88 7.46
C HIS A 52 9.45 4.64 7.11
N VAL A 53 8.89 3.62 6.45
CA VAL A 53 9.66 2.46 5.96
C VAL A 53 9.95 2.54 4.46
N GLY A 54 9.79 3.72 3.87
CA GLY A 54 10.04 3.98 2.44
C GLY A 54 8.93 3.50 1.51
N GLY A 55 7.72 3.23 2.04
CA GLY A 55 6.55 2.98 1.21
C GLY A 55 5.77 4.27 1.00
N THR A 56 5.80 4.82 -0.21
CA THR A 56 5.14 6.10 -0.58
C THR A 56 4.10 5.91 -1.67
N ILE A 57 3.10 6.81 -1.72
CA ILE A 57 2.09 6.80 -2.77
C ILE A 57 2.72 7.09 -4.14
N GLU A 58 3.68 8.01 -4.19
CA GLU A 58 4.35 8.47 -5.40
C GLU A 58 5.06 7.34 -6.14
N GLU A 59 5.62 6.38 -5.42
CA GLU A 59 6.36 5.26 -6.02
C GLU A 59 5.50 4.00 -6.14
N GLN A 60 4.76 3.63 -5.08
CA GLN A 60 4.09 2.33 -5.04
C GLN A 60 2.76 2.31 -5.78
N LEU A 61 2.03 3.42 -5.81
CA LEU A 61 0.73 3.45 -6.50
C LEU A 61 0.89 3.31 -8.02
N PRO A 62 1.82 4.02 -8.71
CA PRO A 62 2.11 3.78 -10.12
C PRO A 62 2.66 2.37 -10.38
N LEU A 63 3.53 1.84 -9.49
CA LEU A 63 4.04 0.47 -9.58
C LEU A 63 2.89 -0.55 -9.59
N MET A 64 1.99 -0.48 -8.60
CA MET A 64 0.85 -1.40 -8.48
C MET A 64 -0.11 -1.24 -9.67
N TYR A 65 -0.35 0.00 -10.12
CA TYR A 65 -1.16 0.27 -11.32
C TYR A 65 -0.59 -0.42 -12.55
N MET A 66 0.72 -0.26 -12.82
CA MET A 66 1.39 -0.89 -13.96
C MET A 66 1.41 -2.42 -13.86
N ALA A 67 1.56 -2.95 -12.65
CA ALA A 67 1.54 -4.38 -12.36
C ALA A 67 0.12 -4.99 -12.34
N LYS A 68 -0.93 -4.18 -12.54
CA LYS A 68 -2.35 -4.59 -12.44
C LYS A 68 -2.71 -5.19 -11.06
N VAL A 69 -2.08 -4.69 -10.01
CA VAL A 69 -2.41 -5.01 -8.62
C VAL A 69 -3.47 -4.04 -8.15
N ALA A 70 -4.50 -4.53 -7.44
CA ALA A 70 -5.56 -3.68 -6.87
C ALA A 70 -5.19 -3.25 -5.43
N PRO A 71 -4.81 -1.98 -5.19
CA PRO A 71 -4.47 -1.50 -3.86
C PRO A 71 -5.71 -1.07 -3.06
N TYR A 72 -5.76 -1.44 -1.79
CA TYR A 72 -6.73 -0.94 -0.81
C TYR A 72 -5.97 -0.19 0.27
N GLN A 73 -6.33 1.07 0.46
CA GLN A 73 -5.66 1.93 1.42
C GLN A 73 -6.05 1.55 2.85
N TRP A 74 -5.04 1.27 3.69
CA TRP A 74 -5.21 1.19 5.14
C TRP A 74 -5.11 2.58 5.75
N GLY A 75 -6.03 2.93 6.64
CA GLY A 75 -6.19 4.33 7.07
C GLY A 75 -6.81 5.22 5.99
N LEU A 76 -7.34 6.38 6.38
CA LEU A 76 -7.93 7.32 5.41
C LEU A 76 -7.94 8.72 5.99
N VAL A 77 -8.60 8.88 7.13
CA VAL A 77 -8.78 10.14 7.83
C VAL A 77 -8.11 10.03 9.20
N ARG A 78 -7.26 11.01 9.52
CA ARG A 78 -6.68 11.18 10.84
C ARG A 78 -7.79 11.22 11.88
N GLY A 79 -7.70 10.37 12.89
CA GLY A 79 -8.76 10.27 13.91
C GLY A 79 -8.49 9.18 14.95
N LYS A 80 -9.57 8.54 15.41
CA LYS A 80 -9.56 7.64 16.58
C LYS A 80 -8.58 6.47 16.49
N THR A 81 -8.38 5.89 15.31
CA THR A 81 -7.45 4.77 15.10
C THR A 81 -5.99 5.21 15.07
N GLN A 82 -5.74 6.52 14.93
CA GLN A 82 -4.41 7.14 14.98
C GLN A 82 -3.41 6.53 13.97
N THR A 83 -3.90 6.09 12.81
CA THR A 83 -3.08 5.45 11.76
C THR A 83 -2.18 6.43 11.00
N TRP A 84 -2.31 7.74 11.23
CA TRP A 84 -1.35 8.77 10.86
C TRP A 84 -0.06 8.74 11.69
N LEU A 85 -0.11 8.19 12.91
CA LEU A 85 1.06 7.98 13.76
C LEU A 85 1.81 6.71 13.34
N PRO A 86 3.16 6.73 13.32
CA PRO A 86 3.92 5.54 13.00
C PRO A 86 3.95 4.52 14.14
N TRP A 87 4.43 3.32 13.86
CA TRP A 87 4.58 2.30 14.89
C TRP A 87 5.52 2.76 16.03
N PRO A 88 5.33 2.23 17.25
CA PRO A 88 6.15 2.61 18.40
C PRO A 88 7.66 2.47 18.20
N VAL A 89 8.10 1.49 17.40
CA VAL A 89 9.54 1.30 17.09
C VAL A 89 10.10 2.48 16.29
N VAL A 90 9.36 2.99 15.31
CA VAL A 90 9.77 4.14 14.49
C VAL A 90 9.84 5.41 15.34
N MET A 91 8.88 5.61 16.25
CA MET A 91 8.88 6.77 17.16
C MET A 91 10.07 6.78 18.11
N LYS A 92 10.60 5.60 18.49
CA LYS A 92 11.78 5.49 19.35
C LYS A 92 13.07 5.82 18.60
N GLU A 93 13.12 5.53 17.30
CA GLU A 93 14.31 5.71 16.47
C GLU A 93 14.48 7.13 15.92
N SER A 94 13.41 7.91 15.85
CA SER A 94 13.45 9.30 15.36
C SER A 94 12.52 10.18 16.17
N THR A 95 13.02 11.32 16.66
CA THR A 95 12.21 12.33 17.34
C THR A 95 11.42 13.24 16.39
N ASP A 96 11.70 13.15 15.07
CA ASP A 96 11.06 13.99 14.04
C ASP A 96 9.90 13.28 13.32
N TYR A 97 9.45 12.15 13.87
CA TYR A 97 8.43 11.31 13.25
C TYR A 97 7.12 12.06 12.94
N CYS A 98 6.80 13.12 13.69
CA CYS A 98 5.58 13.92 13.57
C CYS A 98 5.45 14.67 12.24
N ARG A 99 6.55 14.90 11.50
CA ARG A 99 6.53 15.63 10.23
C ARG A 99 6.03 14.81 9.05
N LEU A 100 6.01 13.50 9.18
CA LEU A 100 5.60 12.57 8.13
C LEU A 100 4.46 11.71 8.66
N TRP A 101 3.35 11.64 7.94
CA TRP A 101 2.24 10.78 8.32
C TRP A 101 2.46 9.35 7.87
N PHE A 102 1.94 8.40 8.64
CA PHE A 102 2.18 7.00 8.37
C PHE A 102 1.23 6.43 7.29
N HIS A 103 -0.02 6.13 7.64
CA HIS A 103 -1.00 5.54 6.72
C HIS A 103 -2.10 6.50 6.24
N ASP A 104 -2.55 7.42 7.10
CA ASP A 104 -3.67 8.29 6.73
C ASP A 104 -3.28 9.29 5.62
N VAL A 105 -4.30 9.78 4.90
CA VAL A 105 -4.14 10.66 3.73
C VAL A 105 -4.95 11.96 3.83
N PHE A 106 -5.91 12.05 4.75
CA PHE A 106 -6.72 13.24 5.01
C PHE A 106 -6.71 13.62 6.50
N GLU A 107 -6.72 14.91 6.77
CA GLU A 107 -7.10 15.49 8.06
C GLU A 107 -8.59 15.27 8.34
N GLU A 108 -9.00 15.47 9.60
CA GLU A 108 -10.38 15.34 10.07
C GLU A 108 -11.39 16.18 9.25
N ASN A 109 -10.94 17.30 8.71
CA ASN A 109 -11.74 18.21 7.88
C ASN A 109 -11.68 17.91 6.37
N GLY A 110 -11.07 16.78 5.98
CA GLY A 110 -10.94 16.36 4.58
C GLY A 110 -9.80 17.04 3.80
N ILE A 111 -9.00 17.89 4.43
CA ILE A 111 -7.80 18.45 3.80
C ILE A 111 -6.77 17.33 3.62
N PRO A 112 -6.21 17.12 2.42
CA PRO A 112 -5.23 16.06 2.23
C PRO A 112 -3.90 16.39 2.90
N PHE A 113 -3.24 15.35 3.44
CA PHE A 113 -1.86 15.41 3.92
C PHE A 113 -0.93 15.91 2.80
N SER A 114 -1.03 15.30 1.62
CA SER A 114 -0.31 15.72 0.42
C SER A 114 -1.27 15.95 -0.74
N ARG A 115 -1.32 17.19 -1.23
CA ARG A 115 -2.10 17.52 -2.44
C ARG A 115 -1.53 16.82 -3.68
N ALA A 116 -0.23 16.57 -3.71
CA ALA A 116 0.44 15.87 -4.81
C ALA A 116 0.05 14.40 -4.88
N GLU A 117 -0.01 13.70 -3.74
CA GLU A 117 -0.48 12.31 -3.65
C GLU A 117 -1.91 12.18 -4.19
N ILE A 118 -2.83 13.06 -3.75
CA ILE A 118 -4.21 13.05 -4.23
C ILE A 118 -4.32 13.39 -5.71
N ALA A 119 -3.49 14.31 -6.22
CA ALA A 119 -3.44 14.62 -7.64
C ALA A 119 -2.97 13.40 -8.46
N LEU A 120 -1.98 12.65 -7.98
CA LEU A 120 -1.53 11.41 -8.60
C LEU A 120 -2.62 10.34 -8.63
N MET A 121 -3.30 10.10 -7.49
CA MET A 121 -4.43 9.17 -7.42
C MET A 121 -5.53 9.53 -8.44
N LYS A 122 -5.88 10.81 -8.52
CA LYS A 122 -6.86 11.30 -9.51
C LYS A 122 -6.39 11.09 -10.95
N LYS A 123 -5.10 11.31 -11.23
CA LYS A 123 -4.52 11.08 -12.56
C LYS A 123 -4.60 9.60 -12.95
N LEU A 124 -4.18 8.70 -12.06
CA LEU A 124 -4.23 7.25 -12.29
C LEU A 124 -5.66 6.76 -12.51
N ARG A 125 -6.63 7.25 -11.71
CA ARG A 125 -8.05 6.94 -11.92
C ARG A 125 -8.56 7.34 -13.31
N LYS A 126 -8.14 8.50 -13.83
CA LYS A 126 -8.58 9.00 -15.15
C LYS A 126 -8.05 8.19 -16.32
N ILE A 127 -6.85 7.62 -16.18
CA ILE A 127 -6.24 6.79 -17.22
C ILE A 127 -6.56 5.30 -17.06
N ALA A 128 -7.14 4.91 -15.93
CA ALA A 128 -7.60 3.55 -15.69
C ALA A 128 -8.63 3.15 -16.76
N PRO A 129 -8.49 1.96 -17.36
CA PRO A 129 -9.49 1.47 -18.31
C PRO A 129 -10.83 1.29 -17.61
N ASN A 130 -11.93 1.54 -18.33
CA ASN A 130 -13.26 1.24 -17.82
C ASN A 130 -13.37 -0.26 -17.50
N PRO A 131 -14.15 -0.65 -16.47
CA PRO A 131 -14.44 -2.04 -16.21
C PRO A 131 -14.96 -2.70 -17.49
N GLN A 132 -14.30 -3.76 -17.93
CA GLN A 132 -14.81 -4.61 -19.00
C GLN A 132 -15.80 -5.56 -18.34
N GLY A 133 -17.08 -5.41 -18.67
CA GLY A 133 -18.15 -6.30 -18.23
C GLY A 133 -18.14 -7.63 -18.98
#